data_AF-A0A536PFL8-F1
#
_entry.id   AF-A0A536PFL8-F1
#
_cell.length_a   1.000
_cell.length_b   1.000
_cell.length_c   1.000
_cell.angle_alpha   90.00
_cell.angle_beta   90.00
_cell.angle_gamma   90.00
#
_symmetry.space_group_name_H-M   'P 1'
#
loop_
_entity.id
_entity.type
_entity.pdbx_description
1 polymer ?
#
loop_
_entity_poly.entity_id
_entity_poly.type
_entity_poly.pdbx_seq_one_letter_code
_entity_poly.pdbx_strand_id
1 'polypeptide(L)'
;ALSCVVIVRLPFRVPTDPQQLARSAGLMDPFAELVLPEAVLRLKQGFGRLIRRQTDRGAVVLLDHRVANRTYGRAFLDALPRAAVHIGRSEEVAPAIGQWLRPGASPPAGGAGRATPASETFSA
;
A
#
# COMPACT_ATOMS: atom_id res chain seq x y z
N ALA A 1 8.40 0.35 18.93
CA ALA A 1 8.14 0.95 17.61
C ALA A 1 6.81 0.42 17.08
N LEU A 2 6.08 1.18 16.25
CA LEU A 2 4.89 0.67 15.57
C LEU A 2 5.34 -0.38 14.55
N SER A 3 4.84 -1.61 14.70
CA SER A 3 5.21 -2.75 13.86
C SER A 3 4.14 -3.11 12.84
N CYS A 4 2.94 -2.54 12.92
CA CYS A 4 1.84 -2.85 12.02
C CYS A 4 0.96 -1.62 11.78
N VAL A 5 0.65 -1.33 10.51
CA VAL A 5 -0.38 -0.37 10.11
C VAL A 5 -1.46 -1.12 9.33
N VAL A 6 -2.71 -0.92 9.72
CA VAL A 6 -3.86 -1.51 9.05
C VAL A 6 -4.64 -0.42 8.34
N ILE A 7 -4.84 -0.58 7.05
CA ILE A 7 -5.59 0.31 6.18
C ILE A 7 -6.83 -0.43 5.74
N VAL A 8 -7.93 -0.12 6.41
CA VAL A 8 -9.23 -0.77 6.18
C VAL A 8 -9.87 -0.37 4.85
N ARG A 9 -9.54 0.81 4.33
CA ARG A 9 -10.09 1.37 3.10
C ARG A 9 -9.10 2.32 2.46
N LEU A 10 -9.03 2.29 1.13
CA LEU A 10 -8.20 3.23 0.38
C LEU A 10 -8.61 4.69 0.64
N PRO A 11 -7.64 5.61 0.83
CA PRO A 11 -7.86 6.99 1.28
C PRO A 11 -8.35 7.90 0.13
N PHE A 12 -9.42 7.50 -0.54
CA PHE A 12 -10.10 8.32 -1.53
C PHE A 12 -10.90 9.42 -0.84
N ARG A 13 -10.85 10.63 -1.40
CA ARG A 13 -11.74 11.72 -1.01
C ARG A 13 -13.16 11.47 -1.51
N VAL A 14 -14.11 12.13 -0.86
CA VAL A 14 -15.53 12.07 -1.24
C VAL A 14 -15.70 12.86 -2.54
N PRO A 15 -16.26 12.26 -3.61
CA PRO A 15 -16.40 12.92 -4.91
C PRO A 15 -17.25 14.20 -4.90
N THR A 16 -18.10 14.37 -3.88
CA THR A 16 -19.01 15.52 -3.73
C THR A 16 -18.39 16.68 -2.95
N ASP A 17 -17.11 16.60 -2.57
CA ASP A 17 -16.40 17.70 -1.93
C ASP A 17 -16.28 18.89 -2.91
N PRO A 18 -16.79 20.10 -2.58
CA PRO A 18 -16.73 21.26 -3.45
C PRO A 18 -15.31 21.60 -3.94
N GLN A 19 -14.29 21.39 -3.08
CA GLN A 19 -12.90 21.61 -3.48
C GLN A 19 -12.45 20.60 -4.53
N GLN A 20 -12.89 19.35 -4.41
CA GLN A 20 -12.56 18.31 -5.38
C GLN A 20 -13.27 18.59 -6.72
N LEU A 21 -14.54 18.98 -6.69
CA LEU A 21 -15.31 19.35 -7.88
C LEU A 21 -14.65 20.51 -8.64
N ALA A 22 -14.25 21.56 -7.92
CA ALA A 22 -13.55 22.70 -8.51
C ALA A 22 -12.21 22.31 -9.14
N ARG A 23 -11.42 21.44 -8.49
CA ARG A 23 -10.14 20.97 -9.02
C ARG A 23 -10.27 20.00 -10.19
N SER A 24 -11.38 19.27 -10.26
CA SER A 24 -11.67 18.37 -11.37
C SER A 24 -12.28 19.07 -12.59
N ALA A 25 -12.67 20.33 -12.47
CA ALA A 25 -13.31 21.06 -13.55
C ALA A 25 -12.35 21.20 -14.75
N GLY A 26 -12.72 20.58 -15.87
CA GLY A 26 -11.94 20.61 -17.11
C GLY A 26 -10.96 19.44 -17.30
N LEU A 27 -10.92 18.46 -16.38
CA LEU A 27 -10.17 17.21 -16.59
C LEU A 27 -11.01 16.22 -17.41
N MET A 28 -10.36 15.47 -18.30
CA MET A 28 -11.02 14.44 -19.11
C MET A 28 -11.31 13.19 -18.28
N ASP A 29 -10.37 12.79 -17.42
CA ASP A 29 -10.54 11.74 -16.42
C ASP A 29 -10.08 12.23 -15.04
N PRO A 30 -10.96 12.93 -14.28
CA PRO A 30 -10.65 13.38 -12.93
C PRO A 30 -10.19 12.27 -11.98
N PHE A 31 -10.63 11.02 -12.20
CA PHE A 31 -10.26 9.92 -11.32
C PHE A 31 -8.78 9.57 -11.51
N ALA A 32 -8.35 9.34 -12.75
CA ALA A 32 -6.97 8.98 -13.06
C ALA A 32 -6.00 10.16 -12.87
N GLU A 33 -6.43 11.37 -13.23
CA GLU A 33 -5.56 12.56 -13.26
C GLU A 33 -5.41 13.23 -11.88
N LEU A 34 -6.41 13.12 -10.99
CA LEU A 34 -6.40 13.83 -9.70
C LEU A 34 -6.65 12.90 -8.51
N VAL A 35 -7.76 12.16 -8.52
CA VAL A 35 -8.23 11.42 -7.34
C VAL A 35 -7.29 10.27 -6.96
N LEU A 36 -6.83 9.51 -7.95
CA LEU A 36 -5.92 8.38 -7.76
C LEU A 36 -4.54 8.84 -7.26
N PRO A 37 -3.84 9.79 -7.92
CA PRO A 37 -2.57 10.33 -7.44
C PRO A 37 -2.65 10.89 -6.01
N GLU A 38 -3.75 11.61 -5.69
CA GLU A 38 -3.96 12.14 -4.35
C GLU A 38 -4.11 11.04 -3.29
N ALA A 39 -4.90 9.99 -3.58
CA ALA A 39 -5.09 8.87 -2.67
C ALA A 39 -3.76 8.11 -2.46
N VAL A 40 -3.00 7.91 -3.54
CA VAL A 40 -1.67 7.31 -3.51
C VAL A 40 -0.71 8.12 -2.63
N LEU A 41 -0.69 9.45 -2.78
CA LEU A 41 0.15 10.32 -1.96
C LEU A 41 -0.19 10.23 -0.46
N ARG A 42 -1.49 10.19 -0.13
CA ARG A 42 -1.94 10.01 1.26
C ARG A 42 -1.50 8.67 1.82
N LEU A 43 -1.57 7.60 1.03
CA LEU A 43 -1.08 6.28 1.41
C LEU A 43 0.43 6.32 1.72
N LYS A 44 1.24 6.92 0.83
CA LYS A 44 2.68 7.10 1.04
C LYS A 44 3.00 7.84 2.34
N GLN A 45 2.27 8.92 2.64
CA GLN A 45 2.47 9.67 3.88
C GLN A 45 2.09 8.88 5.13
N GLY A 46 1.06 8.03 5.06
CA GLY A 46 0.73 7.08 6.14
C GLY A 46 1.87 6.09 6.41
N PHE A 47 2.54 5.62 5.36
CA PHE A 47 3.68 4.72 5.44
C PHE A 47 4.92 5.33 6.10
N GLY A 48 5.22 6.60 5.81
CA GLY A 48 6.36 7.31 6.42
C GLY A 48 6.28 7.41 7.95
N ARG A 49 5.11 7.16 8.54
CA ARG A 49 4.94 7.08 10.00
C ARG A 49 5.32 5.72 10.59
N LEU A 50 5.30 4.65 9.78
CA LEU A 50 5.57 3.28 10.19
C LEU A 50 7.07 2.95 10.18
N ILE A 51 7.77 3.27 9.10
CA ILE A 51 9.19 2.96 8.96
C ILE A 51 9.99 4.23 9.27
N ARG A 52 10.51 4.34 10.49
CA ARG A 52 11.34 5.48 10.94
C ARG A 52 12.83 5.21 10.79
N ARG A 53 13.24 3.94 10.76
CA ARG A 53 14.63 3.49 10.56
C ARG A 53 14.64 2.33 9.57
N GLN A 54 15.68 2.23 8.74
CA GLN A 54 15.81 1.13 7.76
C GLN A 54 15.86 -0.27 8.40
N THR A 55 16.20 -0.36 9.69
CA THR A 55 16.23 -1.61 10.46
C THR A 55 14.88 -2.00 11.07
N ASP A 56 13.88 -1.11 11.03
CA ASP A 56 12.58 -1.38 11.62
C ASP A 56 11.81 -2.39 10.75
N ARG A 57 11.41 -3.52 11.36
CA ARG A 57 10.49 -4.47 10.73
C ARG A 57 9.06 -4.03 11.00
N GLY A 58 8.31 -3.82 9.92
CA GLY A 58 6.89 -3.50 9.98
C GLY A 58 6.10 -4.26 8.94
N ALA A 59 4.79 -4.35 9.15
CA ALA A 59 3.83 -4.85 8.17
C ALA A 59 2.79 -3.78 7.86
N VAL A 60 2.34 -3.73 6.61
CA VAL A 60 1.13 -2.97 6.26
C VAL A 60 0.09 -3.91 5.70
N VAL A 61 -1.11 -3.80 6.26
CA VAL A 61 -2.25 -4.61 5.90
C VAL A 61 -3.25 -3.75 5.16
N LEU A 62 -3.52 -4.08 3.91
CA LEU A 62 -4.57 -3.45 3.11
C LEU A 62 -5.77 -4.39 3.11
N LEU A 63 -6.87 -4.02 3.78
CA LEU A 63 -8.10 -4.83 3.82
C LEU A 63 -9.09 -4.46 2.70
N ASP A 64 -8.66 -3.63 1.76
CA ASP A 64 -9.48 -3.19 0.64
C ASP A 64 -9.24 -4.06 -0.60
N HIS A 65 -10.23 -4.91 -0.93
CA HIS A 65 -10.16 -5.84 -2.08
C HIS A 65 -9.87 -5.13 -3.41
N ARG A 66 -10.14 -3.83 -3.51
CA ARG A 66 -9.90 -3.05 -4.74
C ARG A 66 -8.43 -2.95 -5.09
N VAL A 67 -7.52 -3.11 -4.12
CA VAL A 67 -6.08 -3.13 -4.37
C VAL A 67 -5.67 -4.35 -5.20
N ALA A 68 -6.31 -5.50 -4.99
CA ALA A 68 -6.03 -6.72 -5.74
C ALA A 68 -6.85 -6.81 -7.04
N ASN A 69 -8.11 -6.32 -7.03
CA ASN A 69 -9.07 -6.59 -8.10
C ASN A 69 -9.21 -5.46 -9.14
N ARG A 70 -8.69 -4.25 -8.89
CA ARG A 70 -8.81 -3.12 -9.82
C ARG A 70 -7.47 -2.78 -10.45
N THR A 71 -7.48 -2.34 -11.70
CA THR A 71 -6.28 -1.95 -12.46
C THR A 71 -5.46 -0.87 -11.74
N TYR A 72 -6.14 0.10 -11.11
CA TYR A 72 -5.47 1.16 -10.33
C TYR A 72 -4.86 0.66 -9.01
N GLY A 73 -5.22 -0.54 -8.54
CA GLY A 73 -4.65 -1.13 -7.33
C GLY A 73 -3.14 -1.26 -7.42
N ARG A 74 -2.62 -1.48 -8.64
CA ARG A 74 -1.19 -1.50 -8.91
C ARG A 74 -0.50 -0.18 -8.57
N ALA A 75 -1.13 0.96 -8.85
CA ALA A 75 -0.59 2.27 -8.51
C ALA A 75 -0.40 2.46 -7.00
N PHE A 76 -1.26 1.86 -6.18
CA PHE A 76 -1.07 1.86 -4.73
C PHE A 76 0.08 0.96 -4.30
N LEU A 77 0.25 -0.22 -4.89
CA LEU A 77 1.36 -1.13 -4.56
C LEU A 77 2.72 -0.56 -4.99
N ASP A 78 2.80 0.02 -6.20
CA ASP A 78 4.03 0.63 -6.75
C ASP A 78 4.44 1.90 -6.01
N ALA A 79 3.49 2.54 -5.33
CA ALA A 79 3.75 3.68 -4.49
C ALA A 79 4.42 3.32 -3.16
N LEU A 80 4.33 2.07 -2.72
CA LEU A 80 4.92 1.64 -1.47
C LEU A 80 6.41 1.36 -1.66
N PRO A 81 7.23 1.51 -0.60
CA PRO A 81 8.61 1.04 -0.62
C PRO A 81 8.64 -0.44 -1.03
N ARG A 82 9.73 -0.89 -1.67
CA ARG A 82 9.92 -2.30 -2.04
C ARG A 82 9.71 -3.16 -0.79
N ALA A 83 8.59 -3.88 -0.76
CA ALA A 83 8.17 -4.73 0.34
C ALA A 83 7.69 -6.06 -0.22
N ALA A 84 7.84 -7.12 0.56
CA ALA A 84 7.20 -8.39 0.22
C ALA A 84 5.68 -8.20 0.24
N VAL A 85 5.03 -8.59 -0.86
CA VAL A 85 3.57 -8.52 -0.99
C VAL A 85 3.00 -9.91 -0.80
N HIS A 86 2.05 -10.04 0.13
CA HIS A 86 1.27 -11.24 0.34
C HIS A 86 -0.21 -10.92 0.12
N ILE A 87 -0.87 -11.70 -0.74
CA ILE A 87 -2.29 -11.59 -1.03
C ILE A 87 -2.91 -12.93 -0.64
N GLY A 88 -3.91 -12.89 0.24
CA GLY A 88 -4.55 -14.08 0.80
C GLY A 88 -5.86 -13.74 1.49
N ARG A 89 -6.49 -14.73 2.10
CA ARG A 89 -7.72 -14.52 2.89
C ARG A 89 -7.40 -13.78 4.18
N SER A 90 -8.39 -13.09 4.75
CA SER A 90 -8.24 -12.36 6.02
C SER A 90 -7.67 -13.22 7.15
N GLU A 91 -8.08 -14.50 7.20
CA GLU A 91 -7.62 -15.46 8.22
C GLU A 91 -6.11 -15.77 8.10
N GLU A 92 -5.53 -15.64 6.91
CA GLU A 92 -4.13 -15.97 6.62
C GLU A 92 -3.19 -14.79 6.92
N VAL A 93 -3.72 -13.56 6.93
CA VAL A 93 -2.94 -12.33 7.09
C VAL A 93 -2.32 -12.20 8.48
N ALA A 94 -3.09 -12.44 9.55
CA ALA A 94 -2.59 -12.29 10.91
C ALA A 94 -1.46 -13.30 11.25
N PRO A 95 -1.57 -14.60 10.92
CA PRO A 95 -0.47 -15.55 11.04
C PRO A 95 0.77 -15.14 10.23
N ALA A 96 0.60 -14.66 8.99
CA ALA A 96 1.71 -14.24 8.14
C ALA A 96 2.49 -13.06 8.73
N ILE A 97 1.79 -12.06 9.28
CA ILE A 97 2.42 -10.93 9.98
C ILE A 97 3.14 -11.40 11.24
N GLY A 98 2.49 -12.27 12.02
CA GLY A 98 3.08 -12.84 13.23
C GLY A 98 4.36 -13.60 12.95
N GLN A 99 4.46 -14.30 11.81
CA GLN A 99 5.68 -14.95 11.35
C GLN A 99 6.74 -13.92 10.92
N TRP A 100 6.37 -12.93 10.11
CA TRP A 100 7.28 -11.88 9.61
C TRP A 100 7.94 -11.04 10.72
N LEU A 101 7.17 -10.70 11.76
CA LEU A 101 7.68 -9.87 12.85
C LEU A 101 8.69 -10.61 13.76
N ARG A 102 8.87 -11.93 13.60
CA ARG A 102 9.86 -12.68 14.38
C ARG A 102 11.29 -12.31 13.98
N PRO A 103 12.23 -12.25 14.94
CA PRO A 103 13.64 -12.08 14.64
C PRO A 103 14.17 -13.16 13.67
N GLY A 104 14.74 -12.74 12.53
CA GLY A 104 15.36 -13.65 11.57
C GLY A 104 14.39 -14.34 10.61
N ALA A 105 13.10 -13.99 10.65
CA ALA A 105 12.14 -14.49 9.68
C ALA A 105 12.42 -13.95 8.27
N SER A 106 12.29 -14.82 7.27
CA SER A 106 12.23 -14.41 5.87
C SER A 106 10.85 -13.82 5.56
N PRO A 107 10.74 -12.88 4.61
CA PRO A 107 9.45 -12.38 4.18
C PRO A 107 8.53 -13.53 3.74
N PRO A 108 7.22 -13.46 4.03
CA PRO A 108 6.29 -14.50 3.62
C PRO A 108 6.42 -14.69 2.11
N ALA A 109 6.66 -15.93 1.67
CA ALA A 109 6.73 -16.25 0.26
C ALA A 109 5.42 -15.82 -0.39
N GLY A 110 5.50 -14.97 -1.42
CA GLY A 110 4.32 -14.43 -2.09
C GLY A 110 3.43 -15.57 -2.57
N GLY A 111 2.22 -15.68 -2.01
CA GLY A 111 1.20 -16.58 -2.51
C GLY A 111 0.87 -16.19 -3.95
N ALA A 112 1.10 -17.12 -4.89
CA ALA A 112 0.76 -17.08 -6.31
C ALA A 112 0.34 -15.70 -6.87
N GLY A 113 1.32 -14.84 -7.15
CA GLY A 113 1.04 -13.50 -7.67
C GLY A 113 2.29 -12.69 -8.01
N ARG A 114 3.11 -13.21 -8.93
CA ARG A 114 4.28 -12.58 -9.57
C ARG A 114 5.37 -12.02 -8.64
N ALA A 115 6.50 -12.72 -8.63
CA ALA A 115 7.79 -12.21 -8.19
C ALA A 115 8.11 -10.89 -8.89
N THR A 116 8.52 -9.87 -8.13
CA THR A 116 9.28 -8.74 -8.68
C THR A 116 10.75 -9.12 -8.55
N PRO A 117 11.57 -9.04 -9.61
CA PRO A 117 12.93 -9.55 -9.57
C PRO A 117 13.77 -8.74 -8.57
N ALA A 118 14.51 -9.48 -7.75
CA ALA A 118 15.54 -8.94 -6.89
C ALA A 118 16.71 -8.46 -7.76
N SER A 119 16.89 -7.15 -7.87
CA SER A 119 18.19 -6.50 -8.09
C SER A 119 18.00 -4.98 -7.99
N GLU A 120 19.08 -4.31 -7.62
CA GLU A 120 19.18 -2.85 -7.42
C GLU A 120 18.72 -2.36 -6.04
N THR A 121 19.61 -2.64 -5.09
CA THR A 121 20.05 -1.78 -4.00
C THR A 121 19.78 -0.29 -4.27
N PHE A 122 19.03 0.37 -3.39
CA PHE A 122 19.17 1.82 -3.24
C PHE A 122 19.29 2.18 -1.77
N SER A 123 20.46 2.75 -1.47
CA SER A 123 20.81 3.42 -0.23
C SER A 123 20.17 4.81 -0.25
N ALA A 124 19.41 5.15 0.79
CA ALA A 124 19.09 6.53 1.18
C ALA A 124 18.69 6.55 2.67
#